data_AF-A0A1I6NRW9-F1
#
_entry.id   AF-A0A1I6NRW9-F1
#
_cell.length_a   1.000
_cell.length_b   1.000
_cell.length_c   1.000
_cell.angle_alpha   90.00
_cell.angle_beta   90.00
_cell.angle_gamma   90.00
#
_symmetry.space_group_name_H-M   'P 1'
#
loop_
_entity.id
_entity.type
_entity.pdbx_description
1 polymer ?
#
loop_
_entity_poly.entity_id
_entity_poly.type
_entity_poly.pdbx_seq_one_letter_code
_entity_poly.pdbx_strand_id
1 'polypeptide(L)'
;MHRIVLTGALALTLAAPALAQTPQAVPGSAEWLRMRGDTYHRAPDAEQNPAEVEATARLNADIAARNQTAAQTEAEAQAAWESENAKWRSESAAAETARAQWEADVAAAEAARAQWERDRAAWEAEVARCRASGRPCVTAPPTAPK
;
A
#
# COMPACT_ATOMS: atom_id res chain seq x y z
N MET A 1 -63.33 -33.45 14.77
CA MET A 1 -63.49 -34.91 14.94
C MET A 1 -62.83 -35.61 13.76
N HIS A 2 -62.10 -36.69 14.05
CA HIS A 2 -61.65 -37.77 13.14
C HIS A 2 -60.32 -37.56 12.38
N ARG A 3 -59.31 -38.26 12.90
CA ARG A 3 -58.15 -38.80 12.18
C ARG A 3 -58.62 -39.86 11.20
N ILE A 4 -58.09 -39.87 9.98
CA ILE A 4 -57.84 -41.11 9.22
C ILE A 4 -56.49 -40.97 8.54
N VAL A 5 -55.55 -41.81 8.94
CA VAL A 5 -54.32 -42.14 8.21
C VAL A 5 -54.70 -43.22 7.20
N LEU A 6 -54.31 -43.09 5.94
CA LEU A 6 -54.11 -44.26 5.09
C LEU A 6 -53.05 -44.03 4.02
N THR A 7 -52.06 -44.92 4.10
CA THR A 7 -50.92 -45.19 3.24
C THR A 7 -51.37 -45.62 1.85
N GLY A 8 -50.69 -45.14 0.80
CA GLY A 8 -50.91 -45.60 -0.57
C GLY A 8 -49.84 -45.06 -1.51
N ALA A 9 -48.71 -45.76 -1.58
CA ALA A 9 -47.67 -45.51 -2.57
C ALA A 9 -48.15 -45.99 -3.95
N LEU A 10 -48.17 -45.10 -4.93
CA LEU A 10 -48.30 -45.43 -6.35
C LEU A 10 -47.26 -44.62 -7.11
N ALA A 11 -46.20 -45.32 -7.50
CA ALA A 11 -45.11 -44.80 -8.31
C ALA A 11 -45.62 -44.53 -9.73
N LEU A 12 -45.70 -43.25 -10.12
CA LEU A 12 -45.73 -42.84 -11.52
C LEU A 12 -44.29 -42.58 -11.97
N THR A 13 -43.72 -43.51 -12.73
CA THR A 13 -42.48 -43.28 -13.47
C THR A 13 -42.78 -42.37 -14.66
N LEU A 14 -42.56 -41.06 -14.47
CA LEU A 14 -42.41 -40.11 -15.57
C LEU A 14 -41.02 -40.33 -16.19
N ALA A 15 -40.97 -40.93 -17.38
CA ALA A 15 -39.75 -40.97 -18.19
C ALA A 15 -39.45 -39.53 -18.66
N ALA A 16 -38.43 -38.91 -18.08
CA ALA A 16 -37.84 -37.69 -18.61
C ALA A 16 -37.20 -37.98 -19.97
N PRO A 17 -37.31 -37.08 -20.98
CA PRO A 17 -36.53 -37.24 -22.19
C PRO A 17 -35.06 -37.10 -21.81
N ALA A 18 -34.24 -38.11 -22.12
CA ALA A 18 -32.80 -38.00 -22.04
C ALA A 18 -32.38 -36.90 -23.04
N LEU A 19 -32.13 -35.70 -22.54
CA LEU A 19 -31.33 -34.72 -23.24
C LEU A 19 -29.98 -35.39 -23.48
N ALA A 20 -29.70 -35.74 -24.74
CA ALA A 20 -28.38 -36.17 -25.14
C ALA A 20 -27.39 -35.10 -24.67
N GLN A 21 -26.60 -35.43 -23.66
CA GLN A 21 -25.52 -34.58 -23.20
C GLN A 21 -24.54 -34.51 -24.36
N THR A 22 -24.52 -33.39 -25.08
CA THR A 22 -23.41 -33.09 -25.99
C THR A 22 -22.15 -33.15 -25.14
N PRO A 23 -21.16 -34.00 -25.48
CA PRO A 23 -19.93 -34.06 -24.70
C PRO A 23 -19.33 -32.65 -24.65
N GLN A 24 -19.25 -32.08 -23.44
CA GLN A 24 -18.61 -30.78 -23.26
C GLN A 24 -17.11 -31.03 -23.36
N ALA A 25 -16.50 -30.57 -24.46
CA ALA A 25 -15.06 -30.70 -24.62
C ALA A 25 -14.34 -30.01 -23.46
N VAL A 26 -13.33 -30.69 -22.91
CA VAL A 26 -12.55 -30.21 -21.78
C VAL A 26 -11.82 -28.92 -22.17
N PRO A 27 -11.86 -27.84 -21.36
CA PRO A 27 -11.11 -26.62 -21.64
C PRO A 27 -9.64 -26.89 -21.91
N GLY A 28 -9.14 -26.43 -23.06
CA GLY A 28 -7.78 -26.68 -23.54
C GLY A 28 -7.56 -27.97 -24.36
N SER A 29 -8.57 -28.84 -24.50
CA SER A 29 -8.49 -30.01 -25.39
C SER A 29 -8.56 -29.61 -26.87
N ALA A 30 -8.08 -30.49 -27.77
CA ALA A 30 -8.13 -30.25 -29.21
C ALA A 30 -9.56 -30.07 -29.76
N GLU A 31 -10.54 -30.73 -29.16
CA GLU A 31 -11.96 -30.58 -29.48
C GLU A 31 -12.52 -29.23 -28.99
N TRP A 32 -12.08 -28.77 -27.83
CA TRP A 32 -12.43 -27.45 -27.30
C TRP A 32 -11.84 -26.30 -28.12
N LEU A 33 -10.62 -26.46 -28.64
CA LEU A 33 -9.99 -25.51 -29.56
C LEU A 33 -10.70 -25.50 -30.94
N ARG A 34 -11.08 -26.68 -31.47
CA ARG A 34 -11.90 -26.79 -32.70
C ARG A 34 -13.25 -26.07 -32.56
N MET A 35 -13.95 -26.23 -31.44
CA MET A 35 -15.24 -25.58 -31.22
C MET A 35 -15.17 -24.05 -31.16
N ARG A 36 -14.00 -23.48 -30.84
CA ARG A 36 -13.79 -22.02 -30.82
C ARG A 36 -13.25 -21.45 -32.13
N GLY A 37 -13.11 -22.27 -33.17
CA GLY A 37 -12.56 -21.86 -34.47
C GLY A 37 -11.04 -21.71 -34.50
N ASP A 38 -10.35 -22.04 -33.41
CA ASP A 38 -8.89 -21.98 -33.30
C ASP A 38 -8.27 -23.31 -33.76
N THR A 39 -8.41 -23.66 -35.04
CA THR A 39 -7.64 -24.77 -35.61
C THR A 39 -6.30 -24.28 -36.12
N TYR A 40 -5.41 -23.89 -35.20
CA TYR A 40 -3.99 -23.92 -35.53
C TYR A 40 -3.59 -25.38 -35.74
N HIS A 41 -3.25 -25.75 -36.96
CA HIS A 41 -2.66 -27.04 -37.29
C HIS A 41 -1.22 -26.77 -37.70
N ARG A 42 -0.28 -27.09 -36.82
CA ARG A 42 1.14 -27.06 -37.16
C ARG A 42 1.33 -28.00 -38.35
N ALA A 43 1.94 -27.50 -39.43
CA ALA A 43 2.27 -28.36 -40.56
C ALA A 43 3.14 -29.53 -40.06
N PRO A 44 2.91 -30.77 -40.54
CA PRO A 44 3.69 -31.92 -40.12
C PRO A 44 5.18 -31.66 -40.32
N ASP A 45 6.04 -32.28 -39.51
CA ASP A 45 7.49 -31.99 -39.51
C ASP A 45 8.14 -32.15 -40.89
N ALA A 46 7.59 -33.02 -41.74
CA ALA A 46 8.05 -33.23 -43.12
C ALA A 46 7.80 -32.02 -44.05
N GLU A 47 6.86 -31.14 -43.70
CA GLU A 47 6.52 -29.92 -44.44
C GLU A 47 7.18 -28.66 -43.84
N GLN A 48 7.88 -28.77 -42.70
CA GLN A 48 8.62 -27.66 -42.10
C GLN A 48 9.94 -27.45 -42.84
N ASN A 49 10.25 -26.20 -43.18
CA ASN A 49 11.56 -25.84 -43.68
C ASN A 49 12.59 -25.82 -42.53
N PRO A 50 13.61 -26.70 -42.53
CA PRO A 50 14.58 -26.76 -41.43
C PRO A 50 15.31 -25.44 -41.17
N ALA A 51 15.55 -24.63 -42.22
CA ALA A 51 16.21 -23.34 -42.09
C ALA A 51 15.33 -22.30 -41.36
N GLU A 52 14.01 -22.33 -41.58
CA GLU A 52 13.06 -21.43 -40.90
C GLU A 52 12.90 -21.81 -39.42
N VAL A 53 12.88 -23.11 -39.12
CA VAL A 53 12.84 -23.62 -37.74
C VAL A 53 14.10 -23.18 -36.99
N GLU A 54 15.28 -23.32 -37.58
CA GLU A 54 16.53 -22.89 -36.97
C GLU A 54 16.57 -21.36 -36.78
N ALA A 55 16.16 -20.59 -37.79
CA ALA A 55 16.09 -19.13 -37.68
C ALA A 55 15.14 -18.68 -36.56
N THR A 56 13.99 -19.35 -36.43
CA THR A 56 13.01 -19.09 -35.36
C THR A 56 13.59 -19.46 -33.99
N ALA A 57 14.29 -20.59 -33.88
CA ALA A 57 14.94 -20.99 -32.65
C ALA A 57 16.01 -19.97 -32.21
N ARG A 58 16.83 -19.47 -33.14
CA ARG A 58 17.81 -18.42 -32.86
C ARG A 58 17.15 -17.12 -32.42
N LEU A 59 16.07 -16.70 -33.08
CA LEU A 59 15.32 -15.50 -32.71
C LEU A 59 14.70 -15.63 -31.32
N ASN A 60 14.09 -16.79 -31.01
CA ASN A 60 13.50 -17.04 -29.69
C ASN A 60 14.56 -17.04 -28.59
N ALA A 61 15.76 -17.56 -28.87
CA ALA A 61 16.89 -17.50 -27.93
C ALA A 61 17.35 -16.06 -27.69
N ASP A 62 17.44 -15.23 -28.74
CA ASP A 62 17.78 -13.80 -28.61
C ASP A 62 16.71 -13.03 -27.81
N ILE A 63 15.42 -13.25 -28.10
CA ILE A 63 14.31 -12.66 -27.33
C ILE A 63 14.38 -13.08 -25.86
N ALA A 64 14.61 -14.36 -25.58
CA ALA A 64 14.73 -14.85 -24.21
C ALA A 64 15.90 -14.18 -23.47
N ALA A 65 17.05 -14.03 -24.12
CA ALA A 65 18.20 -13.33 -23.55
C ALA A 65 17.88 -11.85 -23.26
N ARG A 66 17.25 -11.14 -24.20
CA ARG A 66 16.84 -9.74 -24.01
C ARG A 66 15.84 -9.57 -22.88
N ASN A 67 14.86 -10.46 -22.79
CA ASN A 67 13.86 -10.45 -21.72
C ASN A 67 14.52 -10.70 -20.36
N GLN A 68 15.50 -11.60 -20.29
CA GLN A 68 16.26 -11.86 -19.07
C GLN A 68 17.08 -10.63 -18.64
N THR A 69 17.71 -9.93 -19.58
CA THR A 69 18.41 -8.67 -19.30
C THR A 69 17.43 -7.60 -18.81
N ALA A 70 16.30 -7.43 -19.50
CA ALA A 70 15.27 -6.44 -19.12
C ALA A 70 14.73 -6.70 -17.70
N ALA A 71 14.43 -7.97 -17.37
CA ALA A 71 13.97 -8.35 -16.04
C ALA A 71 14.99 -8.05 -14.95
N GLN A 72 16.29 -8.24 -15.21
CA GLN A 72 17.36 -7.88 -14.27
C GLN A 72 17.43 -6.37 -14.07
N THR A 73 17.41 -5.59 -15.16
CA THR A 73 17.44 -4.12 -15.09
C THR A 73 16.23 -3.56 -14.34
N GLU A 74 15.03 -4.11 -14.56
CA GLU A 74 13.82 -3.70 -13.84
C GLU A 74 13.92 -4.02 -12.34
N ALA A 75 14.42 -5.22 -11.98
CA ALA A 75 14.62 -5.59 -10.59
C ALA A 75 15.63 -4.68 -9.87
N GLU A 76 16.73 -4.33 -10.54
CA GLU A 76 17.74 -3.40 -10.00
C GLU A 76 17.17 -1.99 -9.82
N ALA A 77 16.42 -1.49 -10.81
CA ALA A 77 15.78 -0.18 -10.73
C ALA A 77 14.73 -0.13 -9.61
N GLN A 78 13.93 -1.19 -9.46
CA GLN A 78 12.94 -1.32 -8.40
C GLN A 78 13.63 -1.32 -7.02
N ALA A 79 14.69 -2.11 -6.84
CA ALA A 79 15.43 -2.16 -5.58
C ALA A 79 16.07 -0.79 -5.24
N ALA A 80 16.62 -0.08 -6.23
CA ALA A 80 17.16 1.26 -6.04
C ALA A 80 16.07 2.25 -5.61
N TRP A 81 14.91 2.23 -6.29
CA TRP A 81 13.77 3.08 -5.95
C TRP A 81 13.24 2.79 -4.55
N GLU A 82 13.10 1.52 -4.16
CA GLU A 82 12.64 1.13 -2.82
C GLU A 82 13.57 1.61 -1.72
N SER A 83 14.89 1.53 -1.95
CA SER A 83 15.92 2.02 -1.03
C SER A 83 15.82 3.54 -0.84
N GLU A 84 15.76 4.31 -1.92
CA GLU A 84 15.62 5.77 -1.84
C GLU A 84 14.29 6.19 -1.22
N ASN A 85 13.20 5.49 -1.55
CA ASN A 85 11.89 5.75 -0.93
C ASN A 85 11.88 5.43 0.58
N ALA A 86 12.63 4.41 1.02
CA ALA A 86 12.79 4.12 2.44
C ALA A 86 13.57 5.23 3.17
N LYS A 87 14.66 5.72 2.58
CA LYS A 87 15.44 6.86 3.12
C LYS A 87 14.57 8.11 3.23
N TRP A 88 13.89 8.47 2.14
CA TRP A 88 13.02 9.65 2.09
C TRP A 88 11.92 9.60 3.17
N ARG A 89 11.28 8.45 3.37
CA ARG A 89 10.28 8.28 4.44
C ARG A 89 10.88 8.46 5.83
N SER A 90 12.07 7.93 6.07
CA SER A 90 12.77 8.08 7.36
C SER A 90 13.15 9.54 7.62
N GLU A 91 13.68 10.23 6.62
CA GLU A 91 14.07 11.65 6.72
C GLU A 91 12.84 12.54 6.95
N SER A 92 11.74 12.26 6.24
CA SER A 92 10.49 12.99 6.39
C SER A 92 9.92 12.84 7.81
N ALA A 93 9.89 11.62 8.36
CA ALA A 93 9.44 11.38 9.72
C ALA A 93 10.33 12.08 10.77
N ALA A 94 11.65 12.10 10.55
CA ALA A 94 12.59 12.82 11.41
C ALA A 94 12.37 14.34 11.36
N ALA A 95 12.15 14.89 10.16
CA ALA A 95 11.86 16.31 9.97
C ALA A 95 10.54 16.73 10.62
N GLU A 96 9.50 15.91 10.51
CA GLU A 96 8.21 16.13 11.18
C GLU A 96 8.36 16.14 12.70
N THR A 97 9.13 15.20 13.25
CA THR A 97 9.41 15.13 14.69
C THR A 97 10.19 16.37 15.15
N ALA A 98 11.23 16.76 14.42
CA ALA A 98 12.03 17.95 14.73
C ALA A 98 11.19 19.23 14.69
N ARG A 99 10.27 19.33 13.72
CA ARG A 99 9.33 20.44 13.63
C ARG A 99 8.40 20.49 14.84
N ALA A 100 7.80 19.37 15.23
CA ALA A 100 6.92 19.31 16.40
C ALA A 100 7.64 19.68 17.70
N GLN A 101 8.90 19.26 17.86
CA GLN A 101 9.75 19.64 18.99
C GLN A 101 10.03 21.15 18.98
N TRP A 102 10.42 21.71 17.83
CA TRP A 102 10.64 23.14 17.70
C TRP A 102 9.39 23.96 18.03
N GLU A 103 8.21 23.54 17.53
CA GLU A 103 6.93 24.21 17.84
C GLU A 103 6.64 24.18 19.36
N ALA A 104 6.91 23.05 20.03
CA ALA A 104 6.76 22.92 21.48
C ALA A 104 7.75 23.80 22.26
N ASP A 105 9.01 23.86 21.82
CA ASP A 105 10.05 24.68 22.45
C ASP A 105 9.74 26.17 22.31
N VAL A 106 9.24 26.61 21.15
CA VAL A 106 8.77 27.99 20.94
C VAL A 106 7.61 28.30 21.89
N ALA A 107 6.61 27.43 21.99
CA ALA A 107 5.48 27.64 22.91
C ALA A 107 5.94 27.71 24.37
N ALA A 108 6.91 26.87 24.78
CA ALA A 108 7.48 26.91 26.12
C ALA A 108 8.25 28.21 26.38
N ALA A 109 9.04 28.68 25.41
CA ALA A 109 9.78 29.94 25.52
C ALA A 109 8.83 31.15 25.61
N GLU A 110 7.75 31.17 24.83
CA GLU A 110 6.73 32.22 24.90
C GLU A 110 6.02 32.22 26.26
N ALA A 111 5.65 31.05 26.79
CA ALA A 111 5.05 30.92 28.11
C ALA A 111 5.99 31.41 29.22
N ALA A 112 7.27 31.04 29.16
CA ALA A 112 8.30 31.50 30.12
C ALA A 112 8.48 33.01 30.07
N ARG A 113 8.51 33.60 28.87
CA ARG A 113 8.57 35.05 28.69
C ARG A 113 7.35 35.75 29.27
N ALA A 114 6.15 35.25 29.01
CA ALA A 114 4.92 35.82 29.55
C ALA A 114 4.88 35.75 31.09
N GLN A 115 5.40 34.66 31.69
CA GLN A 115 5.53 34.55 33.13
C GLN A 115 6.52 35.59 33.69
N TRP A 116 7.71 35.69 33.09
CA TRP A 116 8.69 36.69 33.52
C TRP A 116 8.16 38.12 33.40
N GLU A 117 7.40 38.44 32.35
CA GLU A 117 6.76 39.76 32.21
C GLU A 117 5.78 40.06 33.35
N ARG A 118 4.99 39.07 33.79
CA ARG A 118 4.11 39.19 34.96
C ARG A 118 4.89 39.38 36.25
N ASP A 119 5.92 38.57 36.47
CA ASP A 119 6.76 38.64 37.68
C ASP A 119 7.48 39.99 37.76
N ARG A 120 7.97 40.50 36.63
CA ARG A 120 8.59 41.82 36.55
C ARG A 120 7.59 42.92 36.92
N ALA A 121 6.37 42.89 36.35
CA ALA A 121 5.33 43.87 36.67
C ALA A 121 4.92 43.83 38.16
N ALA A 122 4.82 42.63 38.75
CA ALA A 122 4.52 42.46 40.16
C ALA A 122 5.65 43.02 41.06
N TRP A 123 6.91 42.75 40.69
CA TRP A 123 8.09 43.30 41.36
C TRP A 123 8.14 44.83 41.27
N GLU A 124 7.89 45.41 40.09
CA GLU A 124 7.83 46.87 39.89
C GLU A 124 6.78 47.52 40.80
N ALA A 125 5.60 46.90 40.91
CA ALA A 125 4.53 47.37 41.79
C ALA A 125 4.91 47.29 43.28
N GLU A 126 5.60 46.23 43.70
CA GLU A 126 6.10 46.08 45.08
C GLU A 126 7.16 47.12 45.42
N VAL A 127 8.12 47.36 44.51
CA VAL A 127 9.15 48.39 44.67
C VAL A 127 8.50 49.78 44.75
N ALA A 128 7.49 50.07 43.93
CA ALA A 128 6.76 51.33 43.98
C ALA A 128 6.05 51.54 45.33
N ARG A 129 5.34 50.52 45.85
CA ARG A 129 4.72 50.56 47.19
C ARG A 129 5.75 50.76 48.29
N CYS A 130 6.85 50.03 48.24
CA CYS A 130 7.91 50.13 49.23
C CYS A 130 8.50 51.55 49.26
N ARG A 131 8.83 52.12 48.09
CA ARG A 131 9.34 53.49 47.96
C ARG A 131 8.36 54.52 48.53
N ALA A 132 7.06 54.35 48.31
CA ALA A 132 6.04 55.22 48.88
C ALA A 132 5.93 55.11 50.42
N SER A 133 6.25 53.96 51.01
CA SER A 133 6.16 53.70 52.46
C SER A 133 7.35 54.19 53.28
N GLY A 134 8.45 54.61 52.65
CA GLY A 134 9.68 55.04 53.33
C GLY A 134 10.50 53.92 53.99
N ARG A 135 10.12 52.64 53.81
CA ARG A 135 10.84 51.46 54.32
C ARG A 135 11.99 51.05 53.36
N PRO A 136 13.03 50.35 53.85
CA PRO A 136 14.07 49.80 52.98
C PRO A 136 13.51 48.70 52.06
N CYS A 137 13.81 48.77 50.76
CA CYS A 137 13.23 47.91 49.72
C CYS A 137 14.11 46.73 49.32
N VAL A 138 13.47 45.61 48.95
CA VAL A 138 14.11 44.51 48.24
C VAL A 138 14.19 44.89 46.76
N THR A 139 15.41 44.92 46.19
CA THR A 139 15.67 45.52 44.87
C THR A 139 16.09 44.53 43.79
N ALA A 140 16.18 43.23 44.08
CA ALA A 140 16.56 42.24 43.09
C ALA A 140 15.38 41.94 42.15
N PRO A 141 15.47 42.23 40.83
CA PRO A 141 14.43 41.89 39.88
C PRO A 141 14.41 40.39 39.55
N PRO A 142 13.30 39.87 39.02
CA PRO A 142 13.24 38.48 38.56
C PRO A 142 14.20 38.25 37.39
N THR A 143 14.91 37.11 37.43
CA THR A 143 15.82 36.68 36.36
C THR A 143 15.06 36.35 35.09
N ALA A 144 15.53 36.88 33.96
CA ALA A 144 14.97 36.56 32.65
C ALA A 144 15.20 35.07 32.30
N PRO A 145 14.26 34.45 31.57
CA PRO A 145 14.49 33.12 31.00
C PRO A 145 15.70 33.16 30.05
N LYS A 146 16.44 32.05 30.00
CA LYS A 146 17.62 31.88 29.13
C LYS A 146 17.24 31.45 27.73
#